data_AF-A0A4Q6BS09-F1
#
_entry.id   AF-A0A4Q6BS09-F1
#
_cell.length_a   1.000
_cell.length_b   1.000
_cell.length_c   1.000
_cell.angle_alpha   90.00
_cell.angle_beta   90.00
_cell.angle_gamma   90.00
#
_symmetry.space_group_name_H-M   'P 1'
#
loop_
_entity.id
_entity.type
_entity.pdbx_description
1 polymer ?
#
loop_
_entity_poly.entity_id
_entity_poly.type
_entity_poly.pdbx_seq_one_letter_code
_entity_poly.pdbx_strand_id
1 'polypeptide(L)'
;MADLKKLFTTLLVAVVVIGILYFVVGNYGFVFSTSVDGTIVAVERVTPPVAIVNNGSQGSMSNNGMFSFAVAVRDSKGVIHTASSEDRQWAVARAGNCVTATFFPYAPWNLKKEGTYYNARLDQLRDCKDASM
;
A
#
# COMPACT_ATOMS: atom_id res chain seq x y z
N MET A 1 -13.89 27.57 40.29
CA MET A 1 -13.20 26.26 40.16
C MET A 1 -13.88 25.33 39.15
N ALA A 2 -15.21 25.23 39.12
CA ALA A 2 -15.93 24.40 38.14
C ALA A 2 -15.70 24.82 36.67
N ASP A 3 -15.71 26.14 36.39
CA ASP A 3 -15.53 26.65 35.02
C ASP A 3 -14.10 26.49 34.51
N LEU A 4 -13.09 26.68 35.37
CA LEU A 4 -11.68 26.44 35.03
C LEU A 4 -11.42 24.95 34.71
N LYS A 5 -12.04 24.04 35.47
CA LYS A 5 -11.96 22.59 35.23
C LYS A 5 -12.61 22.21 33.89
N LYS A 6 -13.81 22.76 33.58
CA LYS A 6 -14.46 22.56 32.27
C LYS A 6 -13.64 23.10 31.11
N LEU A 7 -13.02 24.27 31.26
CA LEU A 7 -12.20 24.90 30.21
C LEU A 7 -10.93 24.07 29.96
N PHE A 8 -10.28 23.59 31.02
CA PHE A 8 -9.12 22.69 30.91
C PHE A 8 -9.48 21.33 30.28
N THR A 9 -10.61 20.73 30.67
CA THR A 9 -11.10 19.49 30.04
C THR A 9 -11.43 19.70 28.57
N THR A 10 -12.05 20.82 28.21
CA THR A 10 -12.39 21.15 26.80
C THR A 10 -11.11 21.34 25.98
N LEU A 11 -10.11 22.06 26.51
CA LEU A 11 -8.81 22.24 25.85
C LEU A 11 -8.11 20.89 25.66
N LEU A 12 -8.11 20.03 26.67
CA LEU A 12 -7.49 18.71 26.61
C LEU A 12 -8.17 17.82 25.56
N VAL A 13 -9.51 17.83 25.49
CA VAL A 13 -10.25 17.12 24.43
C VAL A 13 -9.91 17.69 23.06
N ALA A 14 -9.83 19.01 22.90
CA ALA A 14 -9.47 19.63 21.63
C ALA A 14 -8.05 19.21 21.17
N VAL A 15 -7.07 19.19 22.08
CA VAL A 15 -5.71 18.72 21.78
C VAL A 15 -5.70 17.26 21.35
N VAL A 16 -6.46 16.40 22.04
CA VAL A 16 -6.58 14.98 21.68
C VAL A 16 -7.21 14.82 20.29
N VAL A 17 -8.29 15.55 19.99
CA VAL A 17 -8.95 15.50 18.68
C VAL A 17 -8.01 15.97 17.58
N ILE A 18 -7.28 17.07 17.78
CA ILE A 18 -6.28 17.56 16.81
C ILE A 18 -5.17 16.53 16.60
N GLY A 19 -4.70 15.89 17.68
CA GLY A 19 -3.70 14.83 17.59
C GLY A 19 -4.17 13.62 16.78
N ILE A 20 -5.42 13.19 16.97
CA ILE A 20 -6.03 12.10 16.20
C ILE A 20 -6.15 12.50 14.72
N LEU A 21 -6.66 13.71 14.44
CA LEU A 21 -6.78 14.19 13.06
C LEU A 21 -5.42 14.26 12.37
N TYR A 22 -4.39 14.77 13.06
CA TYR A 22 -3.03 14.79 12.54
C TYR A 22 -2.51 13.38 12.23
N PHE A 23 -2.76 12.42 13.12
CA PHE A 23 -2.36 11.02 12.92
C PHE A 23 -3.06 10.38 11.72
N VAL A 24 -4.38 10.60 11.57
CA VAL A 24 -5.17 10.09 10.44
C VAL A 24 -4.73 10.72 9.13
N VAL A 25 -4.41 12.02 9.12
CA VAL A 25 -3.86 12.69 7.95
C VAL A 25 -2.50 12.10 7.58
N GLY A 26 -1.60 11.92 8.54
CA GLY A 26 -0.28 11.33 8.28
C GLY A 26 -0.34 9.87 7.78
N ASN A 27 -1.32 9.09 8.26
CA ASN A 27 -1.41 7.64 8.00
C ASN A 27 -2.65 7.25 7.17
N TYR A 28 -3.16 8.17 6.35
CA TYR A 28 -4.39 7.98 5.57
C TYR A 28 -4.40 6.66 4.79
N GLY A 29 -3.30 6.38 4.08
CA GLY A 29 -3.15 5.18 3.28
C GLY A 29 -3.34 3.89 4.07
N PHE A 30 -2.84 3.85 5.30
CA PHE A 30 -2.95 2.70 6.18
C PHE A 30 -4.37 2.58 6.76
N VAL A 31 -4.93 3.70 7.24
CA VAL A 31 -6.27 3.75 7.85
C VAL A 31 -7.36 3.37 6.85
N PHE A 32 -7.24 3.85 5.61
CA PHE A 32 -8.22 3.63 4.53
C PHE A 32 -7.75 2.58 3.52
N SER A 33 -6.87 1.68 3.95
CA SER A 33 -6.43 0.57 3.10
C SER A 33 -7.62 -0.33 2.72
N THR A 34 -7.60 -0.84 1.49
CA THR A 34 -8.68 -1.69 0.95
C THR A 34 -8.12 -3.05 0.58
N SER A 35 -8.66 -4.11 1.17
CA SER A 35 -8.33 -5.48 0.81
C SER A 35 -9.14 -5.91 -0.42
N VAL A 36 -8.45 -6.46 -1.41
CA VAL A 36 -9.01 -6.92 -2.68
C VAL A 36 -8.69 -8.40 -2.82
N ASP A 37 -9.74 -9.19 -3.01
CA ASP A 37 -9.64 -10.61 -3.37
C ASP A 37 -9.85 -10.76 -4.87
N GLY A 38 -8.89 -11.38 -5.54
CA GLY A 38 -8.94 -11.44 -6.99
C GLY A 38 -7.89 -12.33 -7.64
N THR A 39 -7.83 -12.23 -8.97
CA THR A 39 -6.84 -12.93 -9.79
C THR A 39 -5.75 -11.98 -10.23
N ILE A 40 -4.50 -12.43 -10.20
CA ILE A 40 -3.37 -11.66 -10.66
C ILE A 40 -3.41 -11.61 -12.19
N VAL A 41 -3.53 -10.41 -12.75
CA VAL A 41 -3.49 -10.17 -14.20
C VAL A 41 -2.04 -10.03 -14.66
N ALA A 42 -1.26 -9.22 -13.94
CA ALA A 42 0.14 -8.98 -14.26
C ALA A 42 0.91 -8.57 -13.00
N VAL A 43 2.18 -8.96 -12.96
CA VAL A 43 3.17 -8.48 -11.99
C VAL A 43 4.45 -8.21 -12.77
N GLU A 44 4.87 -6.95 -12.81
CA GLU A 44 6.05 -6.51 -13.54
C GLU A 44 7.02 -5.82 -12.60
N ARG A 45 8.32 -5.95 -12.83
CA ARG A 45 9.31 -5.16 -12.10
C ARG A 45 9.38 -3.76 -12.70
N VAL A 46 9.25 -2.73 -11.86
CA VAL A 46 9.34 -1.33 -12.30
C VAL A 46 10.75 -0.99 -12.77
N THR A 47 11.77 -1.56 -12.12
CA THR A 47 13.16 -1.44 -12.54
C THR A 47 13.61 -2.79 -13.14
N PRO A 48 13.97 -2.86 -14.43
CA PRO A 48 14.50 -4.09 -15.00
C PRO A 48 15.83 -4.45 -14.32
N PRO A 49 16.13 -5.76 -14.13
CA PRO A 49 17.37 -6.19 -13.51
C PRO A 49 18.55 -5.82 -14.42
N VAL A 50 19.26 -4.73 -14.08
CA VAL A 50 20.55 -4.40 -14.68
C VAL A 50 21.64 -5.21 -13.98
N ALA A 51 22.62 -5.71 -14.73
CA ALA A 51 23.75 -6.41 -14.16
C ALA A 51 24.53 -5.47 -13.22
N ILE A 52 24.57 -5.79 -11.93
CA ILE A 52 25.42 -5.08 -10.97
C ILE A 52 26.85 -5.56 -11.20
N VAL A 53 27.62 -4.80 -11.96
CA VAL A 53 29.08 -4.99 -12.06
C VAL A 53 29.68 -4.46 -10.77
N ASN A 54 30.11 -5.36 -9.89
CA ASN A 54 30.75 -5.02 -8.63
C ASN A 54 32.16 -4.44 -8.87
N ASN A 55 32.24 -3.18 -9.27
CA ASN A 55 33.44 -2.37 -9.04
C ASN A 55 33.30 -1.76 -7.65
N GLY A 56 34.18 -2.16 -6.72
CA GLY A 56 34.16 -1.84 -5.29
C GLY A 56 34.29 -0.37 -4.90
N SER A 57 33.79 0.55 -5.71
CA SER A 57 33.85 1.98 -5.51
C SER A 57 32.75 2.71 -6.29
N GLN A 58 31.47 2.43 -6.03
CA GLN A 58 30.39 3.42 -6.26
C GLN A 58 29.03 2.93 -5.76
N GLY A 59 28.43 3.74 -4.88
CA GLY A 59 26.98 3.91 -4.77
C GLY A 59 26.21 2.71 -4.25
N SER A 60 25.98 2.68 -2.93
CA SER A 60 24.86 1.95 -2.33
C SER A 60 23.56 2.36 -3.05
N MET A 61 23.15 1.61 -4.08
CA MET A 61 21.80 1.72 -4.63
C MET A 61 20.87 1.34 -3.50
N SER A 62 20.03 2.29 -3.09
CA SER A 62 18.99 2.07 -2.08
C SER A 62 18.24 0.78 -2.41
N ASN A 63 18.28 -0.19 -1.50
CA ASN A 63 17.66 -1.51 -1.65
C ASN A 63 16.17 -1.45 -2.05
N ASN A 64 15.51 -0.31 -1.87
CA ASN A 64 14.09 -0.11 -2.20
C ASN A 64 13.79 -0.24 -3.71
N GLY A 65 14.64 0.28 -4.60
CA GLY A 65 14.36 0.29 -6.05
C GLY A 65 14.45 -1.08 -6.73
N MET A 66 15.10 -2.06 -6.06
CA MET A 66 15.30 -3.42 -6.59
C MET A 66 14.06 -4.32 -6.41
N PHE A 67 13.15 -3.94 -5.51
CA PHE A 67 11.94 -4.70 -5.18
C PHE A 67 10.66 -3.91 -5.44
N SER A 68 10.72 -2.99 -6.40
CA SER A 68 9.55 -2.27 -6.88
C SER A 68 8.84 -3.07 -7.98
N PHE A 69 7.58 -3.42 -7.76
CA PHE A 69 6.71 -4.15 -8.67
C PHE A 69 5.48 -3.30 -9.03
N ALA A 70 5.07 -3.33 -10.29
CA ALA A 70 3.76 -2.90 -10.73
C ALA A 70 2.84 -4.12 -10.73
N VAL A 71 1.74 -4.04 -9.99
CA VAL A 71 0.82 -5.17 -9.81
C VAL A 71 -0.57 -4.81 -10.32
N ALA A 72 -1.21 -5.77 -10.97
CA ALA A 72 -2.57 -5.66 -11.46
C ALA A 72 -3.39 -6.86 -10.97
N VAL A 73 -4.42 -6.60 -10.17
CA VAL A 73 -5.31 -7.61 -9.59
C VAL A 73 -6.73 -7.36 -10.06
N ARG A 74 -7.38 -8.38 -10.62
CA ARG A 74 -8.78 -8.33 -11.06
C ARG A 74 -9.68 -8.89 -9.97
N ASP A 75 -10.57 -8.04 -9.44
CA ASP A 75 -11.63 -8.44 -8.49
C ASP A 75 -12.70 -9.29 -9.20
N SER A 76 -13.48 -10.02 -8.39
CA SER A 76 -14.70 -10.74 -8.74
C SER A 76 -15.69 -9.94 -9.60
N LYS A 77 -15.74 -8.62 -9.43
CA LYS A 77 -16.57 -7.69 -10.21
C LYS A 77 -16.01 -7.35 -11.60
N GLY A 78 -14.83 -7.86 -11.94
CA GLY A 78 -14.13 -7.58 -13.20
C GLY A 78 -13.31 -6.28 -13.20
N VAL A 79 -13.27 -5.54 -12.09
CA VAL A 79 -12.45 -4.33 -11.95
C VAL A 79 -10.99 -4.70 -11.76
N ILE A 80 -10.09 -4.06 -12.50
CA ILE A 80 -8.65 -4.26 -12.37
C ILE A 80 -8.07 -3.15 -11.49
N HIS A 81 -7.62 -3.52 -10.31
CA HIS A 81 -6.90 -2.65 -9.38
C HIS A 81 -5.42 -2.69 -9.70
N THR A 82 -4.82 -1.51 -9.88
CA THR A 82 -3.40 -1.37 -10.20
C THR A 82 -2.68 -0.54 -9.15
N ALA A 83 -1.49 -0.98 -8.75
CA ALA A 83 -0.66 -0.25 -7.80
C ALA A 83 0.83 -0.54 -8.05
N SER A 84 1.67 0.38 -7.58
CA SER A 84 3.07 0.06 -7.32
C SER A 84 3.18 -0.64 -5.97
N SER A 85 4.17 -1.52 -5.81
CA SER A 85 4.47 -2.21 -4.55
C SER A 85 5.98 -2.27 -4.35
N GLU A 86 6.44 -2.08 -3.12
CA GLU A 86 7.84 -2.31 -2.73
C GLU A 86 7.98 -3.58 -1.87
N ASP A 87 7.29 -4.66 -2.25
CA ASP A 87 7.27 -5.92 -1.51
C ASP A 87 7.88 -7.08 -2.32
N ARG A 88 8.89 -7.74 -1.74
CA ARG A 88 9.56 -8.92 -2.29
C ARG A 88 8.61 -10.10 -2.49
N GLN A 89 7.52 -10.17 -1.74
CA GLN A 89 6.54 -11.24 -1.88
C GLN A 89 5.90 -11.27 -3.27
N TRP A 90 5.78 -10.12 -3.95
CA TRP A 90 5.30 -10.08 -5.33
C TRP A 90 6.25 -10.72 -6.33
N ALA A 91 7.53 -10.93 -5.97
CA ALA A 91 8.51 -11.56 -6.85
C ALA A 91 8.17 -13.02 -7.20
N VAL A 92 7.43 -13.72 -6.33
CA VAL A 92 7.00 -15.12 -6.55
C VAL A 92 5.58 -15.22 -7.12
N ALA A 93 4.84 -14.13 -7.09
CA ALA A 93 3.48 -14.07 -7.60
C ALA A 93 3.50 -14.13 -9.14
N ARG A 94 2.57 -14.89 -9.72
CA ARG A 94 2.45 -15.08 -11.17
C ARG A 94 1.04 -14.74 -11.62
N ALA A 95 0.91 -14.29 -12.87
CA ALA A 95 -0.38 -14.12 -13.50
C ALA A 95 -1.18 -15.43 -13.47
N GLY A 96 -2.47 -15.33 -13.18
CA GLY A 96 -3.38 -16.47 -13.02
C GLY A 96 -3.52 -17.01 -11.61
N ASN A 97 -2.64 -16.64 -10.66
CA ASN A 97 -2.84 -17.00 -9.26
C ASN A 97 -3.94 -16.15 -8.61
N CYS A 98 -4.59 -16.69 -7.59
CA CYS A 98 -5.56 -15.99 -6.79
C CYS A 98 -4.87 -15.35 -5.58
N VAL A 99 -5.32 -14.17 -5.19
CA VAL A 99 -4.62 -13.35 -4.20
C VAL A 99 -5.60 -12.56 -3.34
N THR A 100 -5.26 -12.42 -2.07
CA THR A 100 -5.75 -11.35 -1.20
C THR A 100 -4.64 -10.31 -1.10
N ALA A 101 -4.91 -9.09 -1.56
CA ALA A 101 -3.94 -8.00 -1.53
C ALA A 101 -4.56 -6.73 -0.94
N THR A 102 -3.82 -6.08 -0.06
CA THR A 102 -4.24 -4.81 0.53
C THR A 102 -3.63 -3.64 -0.22
N PHE A 103 -4.49 -2.80 -0.78
CA PHE A 103 -4.15 -1.60 -1.53
C PHE A 103 -4.18 -0.37 -0.63
N PHE A 104 -3.12 0.44 -0.68
CA PHE A 104 -2.97 1.64 0.16
C PHE A 104 -3.20 2.90 -0.70
N PRO A 105 -4.33 3.59 -0.55
CA PRO A 105 -4.68 4.72 -1.40
C PRO A 105 -3.82 5.94 -1.07
N TYR A 106 -3.52 6.75 -2.09
CA TYR A 106 -3.07 8.10 -1.84
C TYR A 106 -4.18 8.89 -1.15
N ALA A 107 -3.77 9.80 -0.29
CA ALA A 107 -4.70 10.67 0.38
C ALA A 107 -5.38 11.67 -0.59
N PRO A 108 -6.64 12.04 -0.34
CA PRO A 108 -7.44 12.87 -1.26
C PRO A 108 -6.87 14.29 -1.42
N TRP A 109 -6.10 14.80 -0.46
CA TRP A 109 -5.41 16.09 -0.62
C TRP A 109 -4.24 16.04 -1.61
N ASN A 110 -3.82 14.86 -2.09
CA ASN A 110 -2.87 14.73 -3.18
C ASN A 110 -3.59 14.66 -4.53
N LEU A 111 -4.04 15.83 -5.01
CA LEU A 111 -4.87 15.98 -6.21
C LEU A 111 -4.25 15.38 -7.49
N LYS A 112 -2.93 15.22 -7.56
CA LYS A 112 -2.24 14.64 -8.73
C LYS A 112 -2.33 13.11 -8.78
N LYS A 113 -2.64 12.49 -7.64
CA LYS A 113 -2.62 11.03 -7.45
C LYS A 113 -3.92 10.52 -6.83
N GLU A 114 -4.97 11.34 -6.88
CA GLU A 114 -6.30 10.98 -6.40
C GLU A 114 -6.79 9.72 -7.12
N GLY A 115 -7.41 8.80 -6.37
CA GLY A 115 -7.91 7.54 -6.91
C GLY A 115 -6.84 6.51 -7.26
N THR A 116 -5.57 6.78 -6.98
CA THR A 116 -4.47 5.82 -7.19
C THR A 116 -3.93 5.27 -5.87
N TYR A 117 -3.17 4.18 -5.97
CA TYR A 117 -2.57 3.50 -4.83
C TYR A 117 -1.05 3.66 -4.86
N TYR A 118 -0.47 4.01 -3.71
CA TYR A 118 0.99 4.17 -3.59
C TYR A 118 1.71 2.88 -3.24
N ASN A 119 0.97 1.91 -2.67
CA ASN A 119 1.49 0.61 -2.31
C ASN A 119 0.40 -0.46 -2.47
N ALA A 120 0.81 -1.70 -2.70
CA ALA A 120 -0.03 -2.88 -2.58
C ALA A 120 0.76 -3.98 -1.84
N ARG A 121 0.18 -4.51 -0.78
CA ARG A 121 0.77 -5.61 -0.01
C ARG A 121 0.15 -6.94 -0.42
N LEU A 122 0.99 -7.95 -0.58
CA LEU A 122 0.54 -9.32 -0.76
C LEU A 122 0.23 -9.90 0.63
N ASP A 123 -1.04 -10.18 0.92
CA ASP A 123 -1.43 -10.78 2.21
C ASP A 123 -1.49 -12.30 2.11
N GLN A 124 -2.09 -12.82 1.04
CA GLN A 124 -2.16 -14.25 0.79
C GLN A 124 -2.14 -14.57 -0.70
N LEU A 125 -1.35 -15.57 -1.09
CA LEU A 125 -1.32 -16.13 -2.44
C LEU A 125 -1.92 -17.55 -2.41
N ARG A 126 -2.84 -17.85 -3.32
CA ARG A 126 -3.56 -19.13 -3.42
C ARG A 126 -3.60 -19.60 -4.87
N ASP A 127 -3.69 -20.91 -5.07
CA ASP A 127 -4.10 -21.44 -6.38
C ASP A 127 -5.59 -21.12 -6.57
N CYS A 128 -5.97 -20.65 -7.76
CA CYS A 128 -7.37 -20.38 -8.05
C CYS A 128 -8.23 -21.64 -8.08
N LYS A 129 -7.63 -22.83 -8.23
CA LYS A 129 -8.36 -24.10 -8.10
C LYS A 129 -8.87 -24.32 -6.67
N ASP A 130 -8.06 -23.96 -5.67
CA ASP A 130 -8.40 -24.14 -4.27
C ASP A 130 -9.35 -23.06 -3.74
N ALA A 131 -9.45 -21.90 -4.41
CA ALA A 131 -10.38 -20.83 -4.04
C ALA A 131 -11.85 -21.13 -4.42
N SER A 132 -12.11 -22.25 -5.09
CA SER A 132 -13.43 -22.69 -5.56
C SER A 132 -14.03 -23.88 -4.76
N MET A 133 -13.37 -24.29 -3.67
CA MET A 133 -13.84 -25.33 -2.75
C MET A 133 -14.38 -24.74 -1.45
#